data_AF-A0A2P6ARP2-F1
#
_entry.id   AF-A0A2P6ARP2-F1
#
_cell.length_a   1.000
_cell.length_b   1.000
_cell.length_c   1.000
_cell.angle_alpha   90.00
_cell.angle_beta   90.00
_cell.angle_gamma   90.00
#
_symmetry.space_group_name_H-M   'P 1'
#
loop_
_entity.id
_entity.type
_entity.pdbx_description
1 polymer ?
#
loop_
_entity_poly.entity_id
_entity_poly.type
_entity_poly.pdbx_seq_one_letter_code
_entity_poly.pdbx_strand_id
1 'polypeptide(L)' 'FHVGAVYRVTSSLTIDASVHNVMDKDFLDYTLYDNSGTPALANVYNNSQERRRLNLAVTYSF' A
#
# COMPACT_ATOMS: atom_id res chain seq x y z
N PHE A 1 6.66 2.88 2.60
CA PHE A 1 7.11 2.13 3.79
C PHE A 1 6.07 1.09 4.17
N HIS A 2 6.50 -0.14 4.46
CA HIS A 2 5.65 -1.26 4.84
C HIS A 2 6.27 -1.93 6.08
N VAL A 3 5.45 -2.40 7.00
CA VAL A 3 5.90 -3.14 8.19
C VAL A 3 5.08 -4.41 8.29
N GLY A 4 5.73 -5.53 8.55
CA GLY A 4 5.05 -6.81 8.73
C GLY A 4 5.73 -7.67 9.78
N ALA A 5 4.96 -8.61 10.29
CA ALA A 5 5.39 -9.60 11.25
C ALA A 5 4.79 -10.96 10.88
N VAL A 6 5.57 -12.00 11.14
CA VAL A 6 5.18 -13.39 10.94
C VAL A 6 5.37 -14.10 12.26
N TYR A 7 4.38 -14.88 12.68
CA TYR A 7 4.45 -15.63 13.91
C TYR A 7 3.96 -17.06 13.71
N ARG A 8 4.85 -18.01 14.01
CA ARG A 8 4.54 -19.43 14.03
C ARG A 8 3.93 -19.79 15.39
N VAL A 9 2.60 -19.91 15.41
CA VAL A 9 1.83 -20.18 16.63
C VAL A 9 2.06 -21.60 17.13
N THR A 10 2.07 -22.57 16.20
CA THR A 10 2.37 -23.98 16.47
C THR A 10 3.25 -24.54 15.36
N SER A 11 3.67 -25.81 15.44
CA SER A 11 4.41 -26.45 14.34
C SER A 11 3.62 -26.50 13.03
N SER A 12 2.28 -26.46 13.09
CA SER A 12 1.37 -26.55 11.94
C SER A 12 0.67 -25.25 11.60
N LEU A 13 0.74 -24.20 12.44
CA LEU A 13 -0.01 -22.96 12.26
C LEU A 13 0.90 -21.73 12.25
N THR A 14 0.81 -20.93 11.18
CA THR A 14 1.52 -19.66 11.03
C THR A 14 0.55 -18.53 10.71
N ILE A 15 0.78 -17.37 11.30
CA ILE A 15 0.03 -16.13 11.05
C ILE A 15 0.99 -15.08 10.49
N ASP A 16 0.56 -14.42 9.43
CA ASP A 16 1.29 -13.35 8.76
C ASP A 16 0.43 -12.07 8.76
N ALA A 17 1.00 -10.96 9.23
CA ALA A 17 0.35 -9.66 9.21
C ALA A 17 1.29 -8.59 8.64
N SER A 18 0.82 -7.80 7.69
CA SER A 18 1.59 -6.65 7.18
C SER A 18 0.72 -5.43 6.94
N VAL A 19 1.23 -4.27 7.33
CA VAL A 19 0.63 -2.96 7.06
C VAL A 19 1.45 -2.28 5.97
N HIS A 20 0.80 -2.00 4.84
CA HIS A 20 1.36 -1.23 3.75
C HIS A 20 1.03 0.24 3.91
N ASN A 21 1.94 1.12 3.46
CA ASN A 21 1.79 2.56 3.54
C ASN A 21 1.50 3.02 4.98
N VAL A 22 2.41 2.71 5.90
CA VAL A 22 2.26 2.94 7.35
C VAL A 22 1.94 4.41 7.68
N MET A 23 2.54 5.34 6.94
CA MET A 23 2.34 6.78 7.10
C MET A 23 1.07 7.33 6.41
N ASP A 24 0.28 6.45 5.78
CA ASP A 24 -0.95 6.79 5.03
C ASP A 24 -0.76 7.93 4.02
N LYS A 25 0.32 7.86 3.24
CA LYS A 25 0.61 8.84 2.20
C LYS A 25 -0.43 8.72 1.09
N ASP A 26 -0.98 9.85 0.66
CA ASP A 26 -1.83 9.92 -0.51
C ASP A 26 -0.99 10.02 -1.79
N PHE A 27 -1.21 9.08 -2.72
CA PHE A 27 -0.56 9.01 -4.02
C PHE A 27 -1.52 9.33 -5.18
N LEU A 28 -2.77 9.68 -4.87
CA LEU A 28 -3.77 10.19 -5.82
C LEU A 28 -3.85 11.71 -5.71
N ASP A 29 -2.68 12.36 -5.81
CA ASP A 29 -2.55 13.82 -5.74
C ASP A 29 -2.37 14.37 -7.15
N TYR A 30 -3.27 15.26 -7.58
CA TYR A 30 -3.26 15.79 -8.93
C TYR A 30 -2.94 17.27 -8.92
N THR A 31 -1.96 17.66 -9.74
CA THR A 31 -1.66 19.05 -10.01
C THR A 31 -2.22 19.47 -11.36
N LEU A 32 -2.67 20.72 -11.42
CA LEU A 32 -2.95 21.39 -12.67
C LEU A 32 -1.65 21.88 -13.30
N TYR A 33 -1.56 21.79 -14.62
CA TYR A 33 -0.49 22.40 -15.41
C TYR A 33 -1.04 22.87 -16.75
N ASP A 34 -0.33 23.80 -17.38
CA ASP A 34 -0.67 24.27 -18.72
C ASP A 34 -0.13 23.31 -19.78
N ASN A 35 -1.02 22.78 -20.60
CA ASN A 35 -0.67 22.00 -21.77
C ASN A 35 -1.02 22.80 -23.03
N SER A 36 -0.11 23.70 -23.43
CA SER A 36 -0.25 24.54 -24.63
C SER A 36 -1.53 25.40 -24.63
N GLY A 37 -1.83 26.07 -23.52
CA GLY A 37 -3.02 26.91 -23.35
C GLY A 37 -4.28 26.16 -22.90
N THR A 38 -4.21 24.84 -22.68
CA THR A 38 -5.31 24.04 -22.15
C THR A 38 -4.94 23.50 -20.75
N PRO A 39 -5.74 23.76 -19.70
CA PRO A 39 -5.46 23.22 -18.37
C PRO A 39 -5.61 21.70 -18.38
N ALA A 40 -4.59 21.00 -17.92
CA ALA A 40 -4.55 19.55 -17.81
C ALA A 40 -4.20 19.12 -16.38
N LEU A 41 -4.66 17.92 -15.99
CA LEU A 41 -4.34 17.30 -14.71
C LEU A 41 -3.24 16.25 -14.90
N ALA A 42 -2.23 16.28 -14.04
CA ALA A 42 -1.23 15.23 -13.93
C ALA A 42 -1.12 14.77 -12.48
N ASN A 43 -0.91 13.47 -12.26
CA ASN A 43 -0.59 12.98 -10.93
C ASN A 43 0.82 13.47 -10.56
N VAL A 44 0.96 14.01 -9.35
CA VAL A 44 2.24 14.44 -8.79
C VAL A 44 3.20 13.25 -8.63
N TYR A 45 2.66 12.05 -8.40
CA TYR A 45 3.41 10.82 -8.28
C TYR A 45 3.35 9.99 -9.56
N ASN A 46 4.49 9.39 -9.92
CA ASN A 46 4.61 8.57 -11.13
C ASN A 46 3.74 7.29 -11.07
N ASN A 47 3.51 6.78 -9.86
CA ASN A 47 2.72 5.57 -9.62
C ASN A 47 1.58 5.90 -8.66
N SER A 48 0.35 5.58 -9.07
CA SER A 48 -0.78 5.56 -8.15
C SER A 48 -0.65 4.33 -7.24
N GLN A 49 -0.80 4.55 -5.93
CA GLN A 49 -0.73 3.50 -4.93
C GLN A 49 -1.90 3.61 -3.97
N GLU A 50 -2.30 2.45 -3.46
CA GLU A 50 -3.32 2.36 -2.42
C GLU A 50 -2.88 3.08 -1.14
N ARG A 51 -3.85 3.61 -0.41
CA ARG A 51 -3.67 4.16 0.94
C ARG A 51 -3.29 3.06 1.95
N ARG A 52 -3.23 3.37 3.24
CA ARG A 52 -2.84 2.39 4.25
C ARG A 52 -3.72 1.12 4.21
N ARG A 53 -3.09 -0.04 4.04
CA ARG A 53 -3.78 -1.34 3.91
C ARG A 53 -3.19 -2.37 4.86
N LEU A 54 -4.04 -3.13 5.54
CA LEU A 54 -3.67 -4.32 6.31
C LEU A 54 -3.87 -5.57 5.47
N ASN A 55 -2.84 -6.40 5.40
CA ASN A 55 -2.89 -7.76 4.88
C ASN A 55 -2.74 -8.74 6.05
N LEU A 56 -3.67 -9.68 6.18
CA LEU A 56 -3.67 -10.72 7.20
C LEU A 56 -3.85 -12.08 6.52
N ALA A 57 -2.97 -13.03 6.84
CA ALA A 57 -3.03 -14.39 6.33
C ALA A 57 -2.79 -15.41 7.46
N VAL A 58 -3.43 -16.57 7.32
CA VAL A 58 -3.26 -17.72 8.21
C VAL A 58 -2.96 -18.93 7.35
N THR A 59 -1.89 -19.63 7.69
CA THR A 59 -1.45 -20.83 6.97
C THR A 59 -1.43 -22.01 7.92
N TYR A 60 -2.07 -23.11 7.52
CA TYR A 60 -2.05 -24.39 8.22
C TYR A 60 -1.37 -25.47 7.37
N SER A 61 -0.53 -26.30 7.99
CA SER A 61 0.16 -27.42 7.34
C SER A 61 -0.18 -28.74 8.02
N PHE A 62 -0.46 -29.77 7.22
CA PHE A 62 -0.88 -31.11 7.65
C PHE A 62 0.30 -32.09 7.68
#